data_AF-A0A963TAK4-F1
#
_entry.id   AF-A0A963TAK4-F1
#
_cell.length_a   1.000
_cell.length_b   1.000
_cell.length_c   1.000
_cell.angle_alpha   90.00
_cell.angle_beta   90.00
_cell.angle_gamma   90.00
#
_symmetry.space_group_name_H-M   'P 1'
#
loop_
_entity.id
_entity.type
_entity.pdbx_description
1 polymer ?
#
loop_
_entity_poly.entity_id
_entity_poly.type
_entity_poly.pdbx_seq_one_letter_code
_entity_poly.pdbx_strand_id
1 'polypeptide(L)'
;MTSIATGKAAHSSLFKLALAGIAAGGLAFASPAYAKDRNITINFGDDGDLLEQLIELDADGIEDLRAELADARADVAEAIEEIEDARSEMADVPGGRLILKIAFASARAGASTAIDEALREARVEIDRAEKDLKTVDVSDEERLETQEAIDVLRTELDALEESLEELMDALRA
;
A
#
# COMPACT_ATOMS: atom_id res chain seq x y z
N MET A 1 -3.49 41.94 -22.16
CA MET A 1 -4.38 40.86 -21.66
C MET A 1 -3.49 39.65 -21.55
N THR A 2 -3.12 39.29 -20.32
CA THR A 2 -1.95 38.46 -20.04
C THR A 2 -2.41 37.08 -19.57
N SER A 3 -1.72 36.06 -20.07
CA SER A 3 -1.96 34.64 -19.80
C SER A 3 -2.32 34.35 -18.35
N ILE A 4 -3.45 33.68 -18.12
CA ILE A 4 -3.64 32.89 -16.90
C ILE A 4 -2.86 31.60 -17.14
N ALA A 5 -1.77 31.43 -16.42
CA ALA A 5 -1.07 30.16 -16.39
C ALA A 5 -1.85 29.23 -15.45
N THR A 6 -2.57 28.25 -16.01
CA THR A 6 -3.00 27.07 -15.26
C THR A 6 -1.75 26.32 -14.83
N GLY A 7 -1.27 26.60 -13.63
CA GLY A 7 -0.27 25.78 -12.98
C GLY A 7 -0.92 24.45 -12.65
N LYS A 8 -0.72 23.44 -13.51
CA LYS A 8 -1.02 22.04 -13.19
C LYS A 8 -0.29 21.74 -11.88
N ALA A 9 -1.06 21.53 -10.81
CA ALA A 9 -0.50 21.16 -9.52
C ALA A 9 0.34 19.90 -9.70
N ALA A 10 1.49 19.83 -9.04
CA ALA A 10 2.23 18.59 -8.99
C ALA A 10 1.37 17.58 -8.23
N HIS A 11 1.05 16.43 -8.82
CA HIS A 11 0.33 15.35 -8.14
C HIS A 11 1.05 15.05 -6.82
N SER A 12 0.44 15.46 -5.72
CA SER A 12 0.83 15.04 -4.37
C SER A 12 0.45 13.56 -4.29
N SER A 13 1.39 12.68 -3.96
CA SER A 13 1.06 11.26 -3.88
C SER A 13 -0.07 11.07 -2.86
N LEU A 14 -1.16 10.46 -3.29
CA LEU A 14 -2.40 10.37 -2.49
C LEU A 14 -2.48 9.06 -1.70
N PHE A 15 -1.94 7.96 -2.25
CA PHE A 15 -2.07 6.63 -1.66
C PHE A 15 -0.87 6.21 -0.80
N LYS A 16 -1.17 5.57 0.35
CA LYS A 16 -0.54 6.13 1.55
C LYS A 16 -0.49 5.29 2.91
N LEU A 17 0.25 4.16 2.98
CA LEU A 17 0.55 3.16 4.05
C LEU A 17 2.04 2.67 4.09
N ALA A 18 2.77 2.61 5.23
CA ALA A 18 4.21 2.25 5.26
C ALA A 18 4.55 0.76 5.56
N LEU A 19 4.95 -0.04 4.55
CA LEU A 19 5.17 -1.49 4.68
C LEU A 19 6.59 -1.87 5.15
N ALA A 20 6.91 -1.56 6.40
CA ALA A 20 8.25 -1.77 6.96
C ALA A 20 8.62 -3.27 7.15
N GLY A 21 9.39 -3.82 6.20
CA GLY A 21 10.39 -4.87 6.51
C GLY A 21 9.99 -6.33 6.33
N ILE A 22 9.02 -6.65 5.47
CA ILE A 22 8.61 -8.05 5.22
C ILE A 22 9.71 -8.84 4.48
N ALA A 23 10.25 -8.30 3.39
CA ALA A 23 11.31 -8.93 2.62
C ALA A 23 12.69 -8.91 3.32
N ALA A 24 12.97 -7.91 4.16
CA ALA A 24 14.30 -7.66 4.72
C ALA A 24 14.66 -8.50 5.95
N GLY A 25 13.66 -8.94 6.73
CA GLY A 25 13.90 -9.63 8.01
C GLY A 25 14.34 -11.10 7.87
N GLY A 26 13.94 -11.77 6.78
CA GLY A 26 14.10 -13.21 6.61
C GLY A 26 15.29 -13.66 5.76
N LEU A 27 15.61 -12.88 4.72
CA LEU A 27 16.48 -13.29 3.60
C LEU A 27 17.85 -12.57 3.56
N ALA A 28 18.23 -11.88 4.63
CA ALA A 28 19.52 -11.19 4.78
C ALA A 28 20.77 -12.12 4.83
N PHE A 29 20.66 -13.38 4.43
CA PHE A 29 21.78 -14.31 4.26
C PHE A 29 22.48 -14.20 2.89
N ALA A 30 21.85 -13.57 1.89
CA ALA A 30 22.39 -13.49 0.52
C ALA A 30 23.17 -12.20 0.22
N SER A 31 22.70 -11.00 0.61
CA SER A 31 23.43 -9.74 0.42
C SER A 31 22.87 -8.54 1.21
N PRO A 32 23.70 -7.75 1.92
CA PRO A 32 23.26 -6.53 2.62
C PRO A 32 23.00 -5.33 1.70
N ALA A 33 23.15 -5.48 0.38
CA ALA A 33 22.98 -4.40 -0.60
C ALA A 33 21.52 -4.11 -0.96
N TYR A 34 20.61 -5.09 -0.80
CA TYR A 34 19.23 -5.01 -1.29
C TYR A 34 18.20 -4.49 -0.26
N ALA A 35 18.57 -4.38 1.01
CA ALA A 35 17.65 -3.99 2.08
C ALA A 35 17.32 -2.48 2.15
N LYS A 36 17.63 -1.69 1.11
CA LYS A 36 17.71 -0.22 1.22
C LYS A 36 16.59 0.57 0.55
N ASP A 37 15.93 0.02 -0.48
CA ASP A 37 14.95 0.77 -1.29
C ASP A 37 13.50 0.24 -1.24
N ARG A 38 13.23 -1.00 -0.77
CA ARG A 38 11.85 -1.51 -0.60
C ARG A 38 11.18 -1.01 0.67
N ASN A 39 11.16 0.31 0.85
CA ASN A 39 10.34 1.02 1.82
C ASN A 39 9.13 1.60 1.09
N ILE A 40 8.10 0.76 0.86
CA ILE A 40 6.79 1.17 0.35
C ILE A 40 6.25 2.19 1.36
N THR A 41 6.48 3.49 1.10
CA THR A 41 6.31 4.60 2.07
C THR A 41 5.20 5.50 1.65
N ILE A 42 4.08 5.26 2.26
CA ILE A 42 2.79 5.68 1.77
C ILE A 42 2.22 6.19 3.20
N ASN A 43 1.59 7.40 3.30
CA ASN A 43 1.04 8.19 4.48
C ASN A 43 -0.34 8.95 4.25
N PHE A 44 -1.48 8.58 4.85
CA PHE A 44 -2.84 9.07 4.40
C PHE A 44 -3.16 10.52 4.80
N GLY A 45 -2.48 11.50 4.20
CA GLY A 45 -2.72 12.94 4.43
C GLY A 45 -2.64 13.32 5.90
N ASP A 46 -1.43 13.66 6.39
CA ASP A 46 -1.28 14.27 7.71
C ASP A 46 -2.31 15.41 7.89
N ASP A 47 -2.93 15.48 9.06
CA ASP A 47 -3.91 16.49 9.50
C ASP A 47 -5.31 16.53 8.83
N GLY A 48 -5.67 15.52 8.01
CA GLY A 48 -7.08 15.30 7.60
C GLY A 48 -7.46 15.82 6.20
N ASP A 49 -6.46 16.20 5.41
CA ASP A 49 -6.61 16.75 4.06
C ASP A 49 -7.03 15.70 3.01
N LEU A 50 -7.35 14.45 3.39
CA LEU A 50 -7.73 13.39 2.45
C LEU A 50 -8.99 13.77 1.65
N LEU A 51 -9.98 14.39 2.29
CA LEU A 51 -11.18 14.85 1.60
C LEU A 51 -10.87 15.97 0.58
N GLU A 52 -9.98 16.91 0.94
CA GLU A 52 -9.59 18.00 0.04
C GLU A 52 -8.86 17.45 -1.19
N GLN A 53 -7.91 16.51 -1.00
CA GLN A 53 -7.22 15.82 -2.10
C GLN A 53 -8.17 14.97 -2.97
N LEU A 54 -9.23 14.38 -2.40
CA LEU A 54 -10.27 13.65 -3.14
C LEU A 54 -11.26 14.57 -3.88
N ILE A 55 -11.33 15.85 -3.53
CA ILE A 55 -12.09 16.88 -4.26
C ILE A 55 -11.23 17.48 -5.38
N GLU A 56 -9.91 17.58 -5.20
CA GLU A 56 -8.96 18.00 -6.24
C GLU A 56 -8.68 16.91 -7.30
N LEU A 57 -9.13 15.67 -7.06
CA LEU A 57 -8.91 14.51 -7.92
C LEU A 57 -9.83 14.51 -9.15
N ASP A 58 -9.23 14.49 -10.34
CA ASP A 58 -9.92 14.25 -11.61
C ASP A 58 -9.86 12.76 -12.02
N ALA A 59 -10.51 12.43 -13.14
CA ALA A 59 -10.54 11.06 -13.66
C ALA A 59 -9.15 10.49 -14.00
N ASP A 60 -8.20 11.33 -14.44
CA ASP A 60 -6.81 10.93 -14.70
C ASP A 60 -6.13 10.54 -13.37
N GLY A 61 -6.30 11.34 -12.31
CA GLY A 61 -5.74 11.03 -10.99
C GLY A 61 -6.38 9.80 -10.30
N ILE A 62 -7.66 9.49 -10.60
CA ILE A 62 -8.30 8.23 -10.17
C ILE A 62 -7.68 7.03 -10.91
N GLU A 63 -7.26 7.18 -12.17
CA GLU A 63 -6.53 6.14 -12.90
C GLU A 63 -5.10 5.97 -12.36
N ASP A 64 -4.38 7.07 -12.06
CA ASP A 64 -3.08 7.05 -11.38
C ASP A 64 -3.18 6.30 -10.02
N LEU A 65 -4.22 6.55 -9.21
CA LEU A 65 -4.47 5.84 -7.95
C LEU A 65 -4.64 4.31 -8.14
N ARG A 66 -5.40 3.89 -9.15
CA ARG A 66 -5.56 2.47 -9.48
C ARG A 66 -4.24 1.85 -9.92
N ALA A 67 -3.42 2.59 -10.65
CA ALA A 67 -2.09 2.13 -11.07
C ALA A 67 -1.13 1.97 -9.87
N GLU A 68 -1.05 2.94 -8.96
CA GLU A 68 -0.22 2.85 -7.74
C GLU A 68 -0.60 1.64 -6.87
N LEU A 69 -1.90 1.35 -6.73
CA LEU A 69 -2.41 0.20 -5.98
C LEU A 69 -2.18 -1.15 -6.71
N ALA A 70 -2.26 -1.17 -8.03
CA ALA A 70 -1.92 -2.34 -8.84
C ALA A 70 -0.40 -2.66 -8.78
N ASP A 71 0.46 -1.64 -8.82
CA ASP A 71 1.91 -1.80 -8.66
C ASP A 71 2.26 -2.29 -7.24
N ALA A 72 1.63 -1.75 -6.19
CA ALA A 72 1.81 -2.24 -4.82
C ALA A 72 1.41 -3.73 -4.65
N ARG A 73 0.37 -4.18 -5.37
CA ARG A 73 -0.03 -5.60 -5.42
C ARG A 73 0.98 -6.45 -6.21
N ALA A 74 1.61 -5.90 -7.25
CA ALA A 74 2.66 -6.58 -8.01
C ALA A 74 3.95 -6.76 -7.17
N ASP A 75 4.36 -5.76 -6.40
CA ASP A 75 5.47 -5.86 -5.43
C ASP A 75 5.22 -6.96 -4.38
N VAL A 76 3.96 -7.11 -3.92
CA VAL A 76 3.56 -8.17 -2.99
C VAL A 76 3.66 -9.55 -3.65
N ALA A 77 3.27 -9.68 -4.92
CA ALA A 77 3.41 -10.93 -5.67
C ALA A 77 4.89 -11.31 -5.91
N GLU A 78 5.76 -10.36 -6.24
CA GLU A 78 7.22 -10.58 -6.34
C GLU A 78 7.79 -11.07 -5.00
N ALA A 79 7.37 -10.47 -3.88
CA ALA A 79 7.81 -10.89 -2.55
C ALA A 79 7.35 -12.32 -2.18
N ILE A 80 6.22 -12.80 -2.71
CA ILE A 80 5.77 -14.20 -2.56
C ILE A 80 6.68 -15.13 -3.37
N GLU A 81 7.01 -14.79 -4.62
CA GLU A 81 7.93 -15.56 -5.47
C GLU A 81 9.32 -15.69 -4.83
N GLU A 82 9.87 -14.59 -4.27
CA GLU A 82 11.14 -14.61 -3.51
C GLU A 82 11.11 -15.56 -2.30
N ILE A 83 9.96 -15.70 -1.63
CA ILE A 83 9.78 -16.63 -0.51
C ILE A 83 9.77 -18.08 -1.00
N GLU A 84 9.16 -18.37 -2.15
CA GLU A 84 9.15 -19.71 -2.76
C GLU A 84 10.55 -20.13 -3.25
N ASP A 85 11.26 -19.24 -3.93
CA ASP A 85 12.64 -19.47 -4.37
C ASP A 85 13.57 -19.71 -3.17
N ALA A 86 13.49 -18.89 -2.13
CA ALA A 86 14.23 -19.09 -0.90
C ALA A 86 14.01 -20.49 -0.28
N ARG A 87 12.76 -20.96 -0.24
CA ARG A 87 12.42 -22.32 0.24
C ARG A 87 13.05 -23.39 -0.62
N SER A 88 13.09 -23.18 -1.94
CA SER A 88 13.71 -24.07 -2.92
C SER A 88 15.23 -24.15 -2.73
N GLU A 89 15.92 -23.01 -2.69
CA GLU A 89 17.39 -22.93 -2.49
C GLU A 89 17.84 -23.58 -1.17
N MET A 90 17.10 -23.34 -0.08
CA MET A 90 17.42 -23.84 1.25
C MET A 90 16.87 -25.26 1.53
N ALA A 91 16.23 -25.90 0.54
CA ALA A 91 15.59 -27.22 0.71
C ALA A 91 16.59 -28.33 1.04
N ASP A 92 17.79 -28.26 0.43
CA ASP A 92 18.89 -29.23 0.53
C ASP A 92 20.01 -28.79 1.51
N VAL A 93 19.96 -27.55 2.00
CA VAL A 93 20.93 -27.03 2.97
C VAL A 93 20.68 -27.66 4.35
N PRO A 94 21.66 -28.31 5.00
CA PRO A 94 21.48 -28.90 6.32
C PRO A 94 21.05 -27.85 7.37
N GLY A 95 19.82 -28.00 7.88
CA GLY A 95 19.21 -27.04 8.81
C GLY A 95 18.56 -25.82 8.15
N GLY A 96 18.68 -25.63 6.83
CA GLY A 96 18.19 -24.46 6.10
C GLY A 96 16.70 -24.20 6.29
N ARG A 97 15.87 -25.25 6.20
CA ARG A 97 14.42 -25.20 6.47
C ARG A 97 14.06 -24.69 7.87
N LEU A 98 14.88 -25.00 8.89
CA LEU A 98 14.66 -24.51 10.25
C LEU A 98 15.03 -23.03 10.38
N ILE A 99 16.13 -22.62 9.73
CA ILE A 99 16.57 -21.22 9.68
C ILE A 99 15.49 -20.37 9.01
N LEU A 100 15.04 -20.74 7.80
CA LEU A 100 13.95 -20.04 7.10
C LEU A 100 12.67 -19.97 7.93
N LYS A 101 12.26 -21.06 8.57
CA LYS A 101 11.04 -21.06 9.39
C LYS A 101 11.12 -20.06 10.55
N ILE A 102 12.29 -19.89 11.17
CA ILE A 102 12.50 -18.88 12.22
C ILE A 102 12.49 -17.47 11.60
N ALA A 103 13.16 -17.32 10.47
CA ALA A 103 13.29 -16.05 9.76
C ALA A 103 11.93 -15.51 9.27
N PHE A 104 11.13 -16.33 8.59
CA PHE A 104 9.79 -15.98 8.12
C PHE A 104 8.79 -15.79 9.26
N ALA A 105 8.87 -16.59 10.35
CA ALA A 105 8.05 -16.34 11.53
C ALA A 105 8.34 -14.98 12.18
N SER A 106 9.61 -14.55 12.20
CA SER A 106 10.01 -13.22 12.67
C SER A 106 9.53 -12.11 11.72
N ALA A 107 9.69 -12.30 10.40
CA ALA A 107 9.22 -11.34 9.40
C ALA A 107 7.70 -11.15 9.49
N ARG A 108 6.93 -12.24 9.53
CA ARG A 108 5.45 -12.23 9.68
C ARG A 108 4.99 -11.52 10.96
N ALA A 109 5.67 -11.75 12.08
CA ALA A 109 5.31 -11.14 13.35
C ALA A 109 5.54 -9.61 13.37
N GLY A 110 6.59 -9.12 12.70
CA GLY A 110 6.80 -7.69 12.49
C GLY A 110 5.82 -7.09 11.47
N ALA A 111 5.60 -7.81 10.37
CA ALA A 111 4.76 -7.39 9.25
C ALA A 111 3.28 -7.24 9.62
N SER A 112 2.67 -8.29 10.18
CA SER A 112 1.22 -8.33 10.44
C SER A 112 0.73 -7.15 11.27
N THR A 113 1.42 -6.81 12.36
CA THR A 113 1.01 -5.68 13.22
C THR A 113 1.06 -4.34 12.47
N ALA A 114 2.02 -4.16 11.54
CA ALA A 114 2.14 -2.94 10.76
C ALA A 114 1.11 -2.89 9.61
N ILE A 115 0.84 -4.02 8.95
CA ILE A 115 -0.22 -4.18 7.95
C ILE A 115 -1.58 -3.87 8.56
N ASP A 116 -1.94 -4.59 9.64
CA ASP A 116 -3.25 -4.50 10.29
C ASP A 116 -3.54 -3.06 10.72
N GLU A 117 -2.56 -2.38 11.32
CA GLU A 117 -2.70 -1.01 11.79
C GLU A 117 -2.85 -0.02 10.63
N ALA A 118 -2.03 -0.13 9.59
CA ALA A 118 -2.06 0.82 8.49
C ALA A 118 -3.28 0.63 7.56
N LEU A 119 -3.75 -0.61 7.34
CA LEU A 119 -5.03 -0.88 6.66
C LEU A 119 -6.22 -0.37 7.50
N ARG A 120 -6.17 -0.50 8.83
CA ARG A 120 -7.17 0.05 9.75
C ARG A 120 -7.19 1.58 9.70
N GLU A 121 -6.04 2.24 9.65
CA GLU A 121 -5.93 3.70 9.53
C GLU A 121 -6.45 4.19 8.16
N ALA A 122 -6.06 3.53 7.07
CA ALA A 122 -6.58 3.78 5.72
C ALA A 122 -8.12 3.81 5.69
N ARG A 123 -8.75 2.75 6.20
CA ARG A 123 -10.22 2.62 6.27
C ARG A 123 -10.86 3.72 7.13
N VAL A 124 -10.25 4.08 8.25
CA VAL A 124 -10.76 5.14 9.15
C VAL A 124 -10.71 6.52 8.49
N GLU A 125 -9.66 6.83 7.71
CA GLU A 125 -9.58 8.11 7.00
C GLU A 125 -10.52 8.16 5.80
N ILE A 126 -10.66 7.06 5.04
CA ILE A 126 -11.66 6.95 3.95
C ILE A 126 -13.09 7.14 4.49
N ASP A 127 -13.44 6.48 5.60
CA ASP A 127 -14.75 6.63 6.23
C ASP A 127 -14.98 8.05 6.80
N ARG A 128 -13.92 8.74 7.23
CA ARG A 128 -14.00 10.15 7.62
C ARG A 128 -14.24 11.05 6.42
N ALA A 129 -13.48 10.88 5.34
CA ALA A 129 -13.65 11.63 4.11
C ALA A 129 -15.07 11.48 3.54
N GLU A 130 -15.59 10.24 3.45
CA GLU A 130 -16.97 9.99 3.00
C GLU A 130 -18.03 10.59 3.93
N LYS A 131 -17.78 10.61 5.24
CA LYS A 131 -18.68 11.22 6.21
C LYS A 131 -18.70 12.74 6.06
N ASP A 132 -17.54 13.35 5.92
CA ASP A 132 -17.41 14.81 5.91
C ASP A 132 -17.76 15.39 4.53
N LEU A 133 -17.56 14.64 3.44
CA LEU A 133 -18.10 14.91 2.09
C LEU A 133 -19.60 15.19 2.13
N LYS A 134 -20.38 14.45 2.92
CA LYS A 134 -21.84 14.65 3.07
C LYS A 134 -22.22 16.00 3.69
N THR A 135 -21.25 16.76 4.21
CA THR A 135 -21.45 18.04 4.90
C THR A 135 -20.70 19.22 4.27
N VAL A 136 -19.71 18.97 3.41
CA VAL A 136 -18.94 20.03 2.74
C VAL A 136 -19.75 20.67 1.59
N ASP A 137 -19.55 21.98 1.41
CA ASP A 137 -20.21 22.80 0.39
C ASP A 137 -19.42 22.72 -0.93
N VAL A 138 -19.73 21.67 -1.71
CA VAL A 138 -19.23 21.41 -3.07
C VAL A 138 -20.41 21.11 -3.99
N SER A 139 -20.22 21.28 -5.30
CA SER A 139 -21.24 21.01 -6.31
C SER A 139 -21.65 19.53 -6.34
N ASP A 140 -22.81 19.25 -6.95
CA ASP A 140 -23.29 17.87 -7.13
C ASP A 140 -22.39 17.03 -8.06
N GLU A 141 -21.60 17.69 -8.92
CA GLU A 141 -20.65 17.07 -9.85
C GLU A 141 -19.37 16.65 -9.12
N GLU A 142 -18.68 17.59 -8.47
CA GLU A 142 -17.51 17.32 -7.60
C GLU A 142 -17.85 16.24 -6.56
N ARG A 143 -19.03 16.32 -5.93
CA ARG A 143 -19.49 15.34 -4.94
C ARG A 143 -19.62 13.93 -5.48
N LEU A 144 -19.97 13.77 -6.74
CA LEU A 144 -20.12 12.47 -7.40
C LEU A 144 -18.73 11.91 -7.76
N GLU A 145 -17.84 12.75 -8.29
CA GLU A 145 -16.46 12.39 -8.62
C GLU A 145 -15.65 11.98 -7.36
N THR A 146 -15.74 12.77 -6.28
CA THR A 146 -15.14 12.43 -4.98
C THR A 146 -15.69 11.13 -4.41
N GLN A 147 -16.99 10.84 -4.58
CA GLN A 147 -17.57 9.56 -4.14
C GLN A 147 -17.06 8.38 -4.99
N GLU A 148 -16.88 8.56 -6.31
CA GLU A 148 -16.25 7.53 -7.16
C GLU A 148 -14.80 7.27 -6.72
N ALA A 149 -14.01 8.31 -6.43
CA ALA A 149 -12.65 8.16 -5.91
C ALA A 149 -12.61 7.38 -4.56
N ILE A 150 -13.55 7.65 -3.66
CA ILE A 150 -13.72 6.91 -2.39
C ILE A 150 -14.05 5.43 -2.64
N ASP A 151 -14.98 5.13 -3.54
CA ASP A 151 -15.39 3.77 -3.85
C ASP A 151 -14.27 2.96 -4.54
N VAL A 152 -13.44 3.63 -5.36
CA VAL A 152 -12.20 3.08 -5.93
C VAL A 152 -11.18 2.77 -4.84
N LEU A 153 -10.88 3.72 -3.94
CA LEU A 153 -9.93 3.51 -2.85
C LEU A 153 -10.34 2.32 -1.97
N ARG A 154 -11.63 2.16 -1.65
CA ARG A 154 -12.13 0.99 -0.92
C ARG A 154 -11.88 -0.31 -1.68
N THR A 155 -12.26 -0.36 -2.95
CA THR A 155 -12.14 -1.56 -3.79
C THR A 155 -10.69 -2.02 -3.94
N GLU A 156 -9.77 -1.10 -4.20
CA GLU A 156 -8.36 -1.44 -4.39
C GLU A 156 -7.64 -1.71 -3.06
N LEU A 157 -8.06 -1.08 -1.94
CA LEU A 157 -7.54 -1.39 -0.60
C LEU A 157 -7.94 -2.80 -0.15
N ASP A 158 -9.17 -3.24 -0.46
CA ASP A 158 -9.63 -4.61 -0.19
C ASP A 158 -8.82 -5.64 -1.02
N ALA A 159 -8.51 -5.32 -2.29
CA ALA A 159 -7.65 -6.17 -3.14
C ALA A 159 -6.18 -6.20 -2.67
N LEU A 160 -5.68 -5.10 -2.09
CA LEU A 160 -4.36 -5.05 -1.47
C LEU A 160 -4.33 -5.86 -0.15
N GLU A 161 -5.39 -5.81 0.66
CA GLU A 161 -5.53 -6.65 1.86
C GLU A 161 -5.46 -8.14 1.51
N GLU A 162 -6.21 -8.61 0.49
CA GLU A 162 -6.16 -9.99 0.00
C GLU A 162 -4.73 -10.40 -0.40
N SER A 163 -4.02 -9.54 -1.14
CA SER A 163 -2.62 -9.79 -1.54
C SER A 163 -1.67 -9.87 -0.34
N LEU A 164 -1.87 -9.01 0.67
CA LEU A 164 -1.07 -9.01 1.90
C LEU A 164 -1.38 -10.24 2.79
N GLU A 165 -2.61 -10.73 2.80
CA GLU A 165 -2.97 -12.01 3.45
C GLU A 165 -2.25 -13.19 2.79
N GLU A 166 -2.21 -13.25 1.45
CA GLU A 166 -1.44 -14.27 0.72
C GLU A 166 0.05 -14.24 1.10
N LEU A 167 0.66 -13.06 1.21
CA LEU A 167 2.05 -12.90 1.67
C LEU A 167 2.23 -13.38 3.12
N MET A 168 1.26 -13.13 4.01
CA MET A 168 1.31 -13.61 5.39
C MET A 168 1.21 -15.13 5.50
N ASP A 169 0.50 -15.80 4.59
CA ASP A 169 0.44 -17.26 4.53
C ASP A 169 1.64 -17.87 3.76
N ALA A 170 2.21 -17.19 2.76
CA ALA A 170 3.48 -17.56 2.12
C ALA A 170 4.64 -17.59 3.14
N LEU A 171 4.68 -16.66 4.09
CA LEU A 171 5.63 -16.68 5.22
C LEU A 171 5.37 -17.81 6.24
N ARG A 172 4.16 -18.38 6.25
CA ARG A 172 3.72 -19.36 7.26
C ARG A 172 4.01 -20.82 6.88
N ALA A 173 3.97 -21.14 5.58
CA ALA A 173 4.08 -22.50 5.04
C ALA A 173 5.38 -23.24 5.45
#